data_AF-A0A328EGD6-F1
#
_entry.id   AF-A0A328EGD6-F1
#
_cell.length_a   1.000
_cell.length_b   1.000
_cell.length_c   1.000
_cell.angle_alpha   90.00
_cell.angle_beta   90.00
_cell.angle_gamma   90.00
#
_symmetry.space_group_name_H-M   'P 1'
#
loop_
_entity.id
_entity.type
_entity.pdbx_description
1 polymer ?
#
loop_
_entity_poly.entity_id
_entity_poly.type
_entity_poly.pdbx_seq_one_letter_code
_entity_poly.pdbx_strand_id
1 'polypeptide(L)'
;MIETYLQKKLNEVKKSDFPPFLDHLLQKIRMHINNQGKILLVTLTKKSSEEVTNFLVAQGFKAFYLHSEIATIDRWEIIKKLRTGEIDIIVGVNLLREGIDLPEVTMIGVLDADKEGFLRSTTSLIQIIGRAARNPQSEVVLYADSFTESMIKALRETYRRRRIQELYNTKNGITPKSALSNVKSLETVKDDLSLDQSFGSITKGKVKKLKKATKAEREIILKDLKIQLDDAIKAREFEKAALIRDQIKEISGE
;
A
#
# COMPACT_ATOMS: atom_id res chain seq x y z
N MET A 1 11.24 20.32 25.25
CA MET A 1 11.44 20.19 23.78
C MET A 1 10.40 19.27 23.13
N ILE A 2 10.07 18.09 23.69
CA ILE A 2 8.90 17.28 23.26
C ILE A 2 7.59 17.87 23.80
N GLU A 3 7.59 18.41 25.03
CA GLU A 3 6.43 19.08 25.64
C GLU A 3 5.84 20.20 24.78
N THR A 4 6.65 20.85 23.93
CA THR A 4 6.21 21.91 23.02
C THR A 4 5.33 21.37 21.87
N TYR A 5 5.42 20.07 21.59
CA TYR A 5 4.67 19.38 20.53
C TYR A 5 3.56 18.48 21.05
N LEU A 6 3.50 18.25 22.36
CA LEU A 6 2.40 17.54 22.99
C LEU A 6 1.37 18.56 23.45
N GLN A 7 0.09 18.35 23.09
CA GLN A 7 -1.01 19.22 23.51
C GLN A 7 -1.15 19.33 25.04
N LYS A 8 -0.60 18.36 25.79
CA LYS A 8 -0.48 18.36 27.26
C LYS A 8 0.92 17.91 27.68
N LYS A 9 1.42 18.40 28.82
CA LYS A 9 2.66 17.88 29.42
C LYS A 9 2.49 16.41 29.77
N LEU A 10 3.50 15.59 29.48
CA LEU A 10 3.51 14.13 29.71
C LEU A 10 3.08 13.74 31.13
N ASN A 11 3.44 14.55 32.13
CA ASN A 11 3.20 14.27 33.54
C ASN A 11 1.78 14.63 34.01
N GLU A 12 0.98 15.31 33.18
CA GLU A 12 -0.36 15.81 33.53
C GLU A 12 -1.48 14.97 32.90
N VAL A 13 -1.14 13.99 32.06
CA VAL A 13 -2.12 13.22 31.29
C VAL A 13 -2.52 11.96 32.04
N LYS A 14 -3.76 11.92 32.52
CA LYS A 14 -4.35 10.71 33.13
C LYS A 14 -5.02 9.85 32.06
N LYS A 15 -4.99 8.52 32.22
CA LYS A 15 -5.66 7.57 31.30
C LYS A 15 -7.17 7.84 31.14
N SER A 16 -7.81 8.41 32.17
CA SER A 16 -9.22 8.84 32.16
C SER A 16 -9.53 10.02 31.23
N ASP A 17 -8.51 10.78 30.81
CA ASP A 17 -8.69 11.98 29.99
C ASP A 17 -8.88 11.64 28.50
N PHE A 18 -8.66 10.38 28.11
CA PHE A 18 -8.82 9.93 26.75
C PHE A 18 -10.06 9.04 26.60
N PRO A 19 -10.75 9.13 25.45
CA PRO A 19 -11.76 8.14 25.10
C PRO A 19 -11.14 6.73 25.14
N PRO A 20 -11.95 5.70 25.46
CA PRO A 20 -11.50 4.32 25.37
C PRO A 20 -10.79 4.06 24.04
N PHE A 21 -9.67 3.34 24.10
CA PHE A 21 -8.82 3.03 22.95
C PHE A 21 -9.64 2.65 21.70
N LEU A 22 -10.60 1.77 21.89
CA LEU A 22 -11.44 1.24 20.83
C LEU A 22 -12.32 2.31 20.19
N ASP A 23 -12.97 3.14 21.01
CA ASP A 23 -13.84 4.21 20.53
C ASP A 23 -13.05 5.24 19.72
N HIS A 24 -11.87 5.62 20.22
CA HIS A 24 -10.96 6.52 19.50
C HIS A 24 -10.51 5.92 18.17
N LEU A 25 -10.11 4.65 18.17
CA LEU A 25 -9.67 3.94 16.97
C LEU A 25 -10.78 3.92 15.92
N LEU A 26 -11.99 3.51 16.30
CA LEU A 26 -13.13 3.44 15.40
C LEU A 26 -13.54 4.83 14.88
N GLN A 27 -13.49 5.86 15.72
CA GLN A 27 -13.74 7.24 15.30
C GLN A 27 -12.74 7.70 14.24
N LYS A 28 -11.44 7.50 14.49
CA LYS A 28 -10.39 7.84 13.52
C LYS A 28 -10.54 7.06 12.22
N ILE A 29 -10.79 5.75 12.30
CA ILE A 29 -11.04 4.90 11.13
C ILE A 29 -12.18 5.48 10.28
N ARG A 30 -13.34 5.76 10.89
CA ARG A 30 -14.49 6.35 10.18
C ARG A 30 -14.17 7.69 9.55
N MET A 31 -13.47 8.57 10.28
CA MET A 31 -13.05 9.88 9.78
C MET A 31 -12.18 9.76 8.52
N HIS A 32 -11.17 8.88 8.55
CA HIS A 32 -10.28 8.68 7.41
C HIS A 32 -10.99 8.02 6.21
N ILE A 33 -11.87 7.05 6.46
CA ILE A 33 -12.67 6.40 5.40
C ILE A 33 -13.62 7.41 4.74
N ASN A 34 -14.28 8.27 5.51
CA ASN A 34 -15.16 9.32 4.97
C ASN A 34 -14.42 10.30 4.05
N ASN A 35 -13.13 10.50 4.32
CA ASN A 35 -12.23 11.31 3.48
C ASN A 35 -11.56 10.49 2.36
N GLN A 36 -12.06 9.30 2.05
CA GLN A 36 -11.53 8.37 1.05
C GLN A 36 -10.09 7.92 1.30
N GLY A 37 -9.59 8.12 2.52
CA GLY A 37 -8.25 7.72 2.94
C GLY A 37 -8.15 6.24 3.27
N LYS A 38 -6.95 5.69 3.09
CA LYS A 38 -6.66 4.29 3.47
C LYS A 38 -5.93 4.22 4.81
N ILE A 39 -6.15 3.12 5.52
CA ILE A 39 -5.69 2.95 6.90
C ILE A 39 -4.80 1.72 7.00
N LEU A 40 -3.70 1.88 7.72
CA LEU A 40 -2.78 0.81 8.06
C LEU A 40 -2.78 0.59 9.57
N LEU A 41 -3.11 -0.61 10.03
CA LEU A 41 -3.01 -0.99 11.44
C LEU A 41 -1.87 -1.98 11.65
N VAL A 42 -0.93 -1.59 12.49
CA VAL A 42 0.25 -2.38 12.82
C VAL A 42 0.08 -2.98 14.21
N THR A 43 0.04 -4.30 14.30
CA THR A 43 -0.03 -5.05 15.57
C THR A 43 1.31 -5.71 15.89
N LEU A 44 1.38 -6.57 16.91
CA LEU A 44 2.60 -7.28 17.32
C LEU A 44 2.66 -8.72 16.83
N THR A 45 1.53 -9.40 16.72
CA THR A 45 1.48 -10.83 16.44
C THR A 45 0.50 -11.15 15.32
N LYS A 46 0.69 -12.30 14.65
CA LYS A 46 -0.24 -12.80 13.64
C LYS A 46 -1.64 -12.95 14.22
N LYS A 47 -1.75 -13.56 15.40
CA LYS A 47 -3.00 -13.75 16.14
C LYS A 47 -3.70 -12.41 16.43
N SER A 48 -2.99 -11.42 16.94
CA SER A 48 -3.57 -10.09 17.20
C SER A 48 -4.04 -9.41 15.90
N SER A 49 -3.31 -9.62 14.79
CA SER A 49 -3.73 -9.09 13.49
C SER A 49 -5.02 -9.72 13.00
N GLU A 50 -5.16 -11.03 13.14
CA GLU A 50 -6.38 -11.79 12.79
C GLU A 50 -7.55 -11.36 13.67
N GLU A 51 -7.37 -11.27 14.98
CA GLU A 51 -8.39 -10.84 15.94
C GLU A 51 -8.89 -9.42 15.63
N VAL A 52 -7.98 -8.47 15.40
CA VAL A 52 -8.33 -7.09 15.04
C VAL A 52 -9.06 -7.05 13.69
N THR A 53 -8.62 -7.83 12.71
CA THR A 53 -9.27 -7.89 11.40
C THR A 53 -10.70 -8.43 11.52
N ASN A 54 -10.88 -9.55 12.21
CA ASN A 54 -12.20 -10.17 12.44
C ASN A 54 -13.14 -9.22 13.19
N PHE A 55 -12.62 -8.53 14.20
CA PHE A 55 -13.37 -7.51 14.92
C PHE A 55 -13.83 -6.38 13.98
N LEU A 56 -12.95 -5.82 13.16
CA LEU A 56 -13.29 -4.73 12.25
C LEU A 56 -14.30 -5.17 11.18
N VAL A 57 -14.15 -6.38 10.64
CA VAL A 57 -15.13 -6.96 9.70
C VAL A 57 -16.49 -7.15 10.37
N ALA A 58 -16.53 -7.65 11.61
CA ALA A 58 -17.78 -7.79 12.37
C ALA A 58 -18.44 -6.43 12.66
N GLN A 59 -17.66 -5.35 12.77
CA GLN A 59 -18.15 -3.97 12.88
C GLN A 59 -18.55 -3.35 11.52
N GLY A 60 -18.44 -4.09 10.42
CA GLY A 60 -18.85 -3.65 9.08
C GLY A 60 -17.78 -2.92 8.28
N PHE A 61 -16.51 -2.92 8.72
CA PHE A 61 -15.41 -2.31 7.96
C PHE A 61 -14.83 -3.28 6.92
N LYS A 62 -14.36 -2.73 5.80
CA LYS A 62 -13.62 -3.45 4.76
C LYS A 62 -12.15 -3.63 5.17
N ALA A 63 -11.91 -4.49 6.15
CA ALA A 63 -10.59 -4.79 6.68
C ALA A 63 -10.00 -6.07 6.09
N PHE A 64 -8.68 -6.08 5.88
CA PHE A 64 -7.95 -7.22 5.36
C PHE A 64 -6.66 -7.46 6.15
N TYR A 65 -6.40 -8.71 6.50
CA TYR A 65 -5.17 -9.12 7.17
C TYR A 65 -4.08 -9.45 6.16
N LEU A 66 -2.96 -8.73 6.21
CA LEU A 66 -1.79 -9.00 5.40
C LEU A 66 -0.72 -9.74 6.22
N HIS A 67 -0.37 -10.95 5.78
CA HIS A 67 0.66 -11.79 6.38
C HIS A 67 1.84 -12.06 5.44
N SER A 68 3.01 -12.32 6.02
CA SER A 68 4.29 -12.47 5.31
C SER A 68 4.38 -13.69 4.38
N GLU A 69 3.45 -14.64 4.49
CA GLU A 69 3.41 -15.87 3.69
C GLU A 69 2.52 -15.75 2.45
N ILE A 70 1.89 -14.59 2.23
CA ILE A 70 1.13 -14.30 1.01
C ILE A 70 2.10 -14.24 -0.17
N ALA A 71 1.81 -15.01 -1.22
CA ALA A 71 2.63 -15.03 -2.42
C ALA A 71 2.69 -13.64 -3.09
N THR A 72 3.78 -13.36 -3.81
CA THR A 72 3.99 -12.03 -4.43
C THR A 72 2.86 -11.62 -5.39
N ILE A 73 2.22 -12.59 -6.06
CA ILE A 73 1.09 -12.35 -6.99
C ILE A 73 -0.13 -11.82 -6.24
N ASP A 74 -0.45 -12.40 -5.09
CA ASP A 74 -1.60 -12.02 -4.27
C ASP A 74 -1.43 -10.62 -3.65
N ARG A 75 -0.18 -10.17 -3.42
CA ARG A 75 0.10 -8.83 -2.89
C ARG A 75 -0.33 -7.70 -3.84
N TRP A 76 -0.12 -7.87 -5.16
CA TRP A 76 -0.55 -6.87 -6.13
C TRP A 76 -2.07 -6.74 -6.16
N GLU A 77 -2.78 -7.87 -6.06
CA GLU A 77 -4.23 -7.87 -5.98
C GLU A 77 -4.74 -7.14 -4.74
N ILE A 78 -4.10 -7.33 -3.58
CA ILE A 78 -4.46 -6.63 -2.34
C ILE A 78 -4.25 -5.11 -2.48
N ILE A 79 -3.13 -4.68 -3.07
CA ILE A 79 -2.88 -3.25 -3.34
C ILE A 79 -3.93 -2.71 -4.30
N LYS A 80 -4.30 -3.46 -5.34
CA LYS A 80 -5.37 -3.08 -6.27
C LYS A 80 -6.70 -2.92 -5.53
N LYS A 81 -7.09 -3.88 -4.69
CA LYS A 81 -8.31 -3.82 -3.87
C LYS A 81 -8.32 -2.63 -2.91
N LEU A 82 -7.16 -2.28 -2.34
CA LEU A 82 -7.01 -1.09 -1.52
C LEU A 82 -7.28 0.18 -2.35
N ARG A 83 -6.74 0.25 -3.56
CA ARG A 83 -6.92 1.38 -4.49
C ARG A 83 -8.34 1.49 -5.05
N THR A 84 -8.99 0.38 -5.38
CA THR A 84 -10.38 0.34 -5.87
C THR A 84 -11.41 0.61 -4.75
N GLY A 85 -10.99 0.57 -3.49
CA GLY A 85 -11.88 0.75 -2.34
C GLY A 85 -12.70 -0.49 -1.97
N GLU A 86 -12.30 -1.65 -2.48
CA GLU A 86 -12.76 -2.96 -1.98
C GLU A 86 -12.20 -3.24 -0.58
N ILE A 87 -11.03 -2.68 -0.26
CA ILE A 87 -10.41 -2.68 1.07
C ILE A 87 -10.17 -1.22 1.47
N ASP A 88 -10.44 -0.90 2.73
CA ASP A 88 -10.14 0.41 3.32
C ASP A 88 -9.04 0.31 4.40
N ILE A 89 -8.93 -0.85 5.05
CA ILE A 89 -8.05 -1.07 6.20
C ILE A 89 -7.17 -2.30 5.95
N ILE A 90 -5.85 -2.15 6.05
CA ILE A 90 -4.91 -3.27 6.11
C ILE A 90 -4.40 -3.42 7.53
N VAL A 91 -4.47 -4.64 8.05
CA VAL A 91 -3.95 -5.02 9.36
C VAL A 91 -2.75 -5.94 9.17
N GLY A 92 -1.70 -5.79 9.96
CA GLY A 92 -0.62 -6.78 10.01
C GLY A 92 0.49 -6.44 10.98
N VAL A 93 1.54 -7.28 11.00
CA VAL A 93 2.61 -7.18 12.01
C VAL A 93 3.75 -6.26 11.57
N ASN A 94 4.25 -6.46 10.34
CA ASN A 94 5.32 -5.64 9.78
C ASN A 94 5.11 -5.45 8.28
N LEU A 95 4.28 -4.47 7.97
CA LEU A 95 3.83 -4.14 6.62
C LEU A 95 4.92 -3.37 5.83
N LEU A 96 6.09 -3.15 6.45
CA LEU A 96 7.16 -2.30 5.94
C LEU A 96 8.24 -3.04 5.18
N ARG A 97 8.37 -4.35 5.42
CA ARG A 97 9.36 -5.19 4.73
C ARG A 97 8.91 -5.57 3.33
N GLU A 98 7.63 -5.43 3.04
CA GLU A 98 6.97 -6.01 1.87
C GLU A 98 7.09 -5.14 0.61
N GLY A 99 7.84 -4.03 0.68
CA GLY A 99 7.99 -3.09 -0.44
C GLY A 99 6.71 -2.34 -0.78
N ILE A 100 5.72 -2.37 0.12
CA ILE A 100 4.41 -1.77 -0.07
C ILE A 100 4.54 -0.26 0.08
N ASP A 101 4.33 0.42 -1.04
CA ASP A 101 4.32 1.86 -1.16
C ASP A 101 2.89 2.33 -1.43
N LEU A 102 2.28 2.97 -0.42
CA LEU A 102 0.88 3.35 -0.44
C LEU A 102 0.72 4.85 -0.16
N PRO A 103 0.88 5.71 -1.18
CA PRO A 103 0.60 7.15 -1.04
C PRO A 103 -0.86 7.44 -0.64
N GLU A 104 -1.76 6.48 -0.82
CA GLU A 104 -3.19 6.57 -0.49
C GLU A 104 -3.45 6.40 1.02
N VAL A 105 -2.46 5.94 1.79
CA VAL A 105 -2.59 5.80 3.25
C VAL A 105 -2.54 7.17 3.92
N THR A 106 -3.61 7.48 4.64
CA THR A 106 -3.76 8.73 5.40
C THR A 106 -3.73 8.50 6.90
N MET A 107 -3.79 7.25 7.35
CA MET A 107 -3.69 6.91 8.76
C MET A 107 -2.83 5.66 8.96
N ILE A 108 -1.90 5.72 9.91
CA ILE A 108 -1.24 4.54 10.45
C ILE A 108 -1.51 4.45 11.95
N GLY A 109 -2.18 3.39 12.39
CA GLY A 109 -2.37 3.06 13.80
C GLY A 109 -1.39 1.99 14.25
N VAL A 110 -0.53 2.30 15.22
CA VAL A 110 0.37 1.31 15.84
C VAL A 110 -0.24 0.88 17.17
N LEU A 111 -0.74 -0.34 17.21
CA LEU A 111 -1.28 -0.94 18.42
C LEU A 111 -0.14 -1.46 19.31
N ASP A 112 -0.34 -1.40 20.62
CA ASP A 112 0.64 -1.86 21.63
C ASP A 112 2.03 -1.24 21.40
N ALA A 113 2.06 0.08 21.19
CA ALA A 113 3.27 0.82 20.82
C ALA A 113 4.33 0.85 21.94
N ASP A 114 3.92 0.59 23.18
CA ASP A 114 4.77 0.55 24.37
C ASP A 114 5.33 -0.85 24.70
N LYS A 115 4.94 -1.88 23.95
CA LYS A 115 5.52 -3.22 24.12
C LYS A 115 6.87 -3.27 23.42
N GLU A 116 7.92 -2.99 24.19
CA GLU A 116 9.28 -2.98 23.67
C GLU A 116 9.70 -4.34 23.08
N GLY A 117 10.61 -4.27 22.11
CA GLY A 117 11.06 -5.41 21.33
C GLY A 117 11.47 -4.99 19.93
N PHE A 118 11.80 -5.95 19.07
CA PHE A 118 12.27 -5.66 17.73
C PHE A 118 11.31 -4.77 16.92
N LEU A 119 10.00 -5.04 17.00
CA LEU A 119 8.96 -4.34 16.23
C LEU A 119 8.57 -2.96 16.79
N ARG A 120 9.02 -2.62 18.01
CA ARG A 120 8.73 -1.34 18.69
C ARG A 120 9.99 -0.61 19.16
N SER A 121 11.14 -1.02 18.62
CA SER A 121 12.39 -0.31 18.80
C SER A 121 12.30 1.10 18.20
N THR A 122 13.19 1.98 18.63
CA THR A 122 13.30 3.35 18.07
C THR A 122 13.37 3.33 16.55
N THR A 123 14.16 2.44 15.97
CA THR A 123 14.36 2.33 14.52
C THR A 123 13.09 1.84 13.81
N SER A 124 12.43 0.81 14.36
CA SER A 124 11.18 0.28 13.80
C SER A 124 10.06 1.32 13.83
N LEU A 125 9.89 2.06 14.93
CA LEU A 125 8.89 3.13 15.04
C LEU A 125 9.16 4.26 14.03
N ILE A 126 10.42 4.69 13.88
CA ILE A 126 10.79 5.69 12.86
C ILE A 126 10.46 5.20 11.45
N GLN A 127 10.70 3.92 11.14
CA GLN A 127 10.36 3.34 9.84
C GLN A 127 8.86 3.31 9.59
N ILE A 128 8.05 2.93 10.60
CA ILE A 128 6.58 2.95 10.51
C ILE A 128 6.11 4.38 10.24
N ILE A 129 6.58 5.34 11.04
CA ILE A 129 6.20 6.75 10.89
C ILE A 129 6.63 7.31 9.53
N GLY A 130 7.83 6.95 9.05
CA GLY A 130 8.35 7.41 7.76
C GLY A 130 7.52 6.96 6.55
N ARG A 131 6.65 5.95 6.69
CA ARG A 131 5.80 5.45 5.60
C ARG A 131 4.57 6.32 5.40
N ALA A 132 4.07 6.91 6.47
CA ALA A 132 3.04 7.95 6.43
C ALA A 132 3.53 9.19 5.68
N ALA A 133 4.83 9.52 5.75
CA ALA A 133 5.40 10.76 5.19
C ALA A 133 5.29 10.93 3.67
N ARG A 134 4.73 9.96 2.93
CA ARG A 134 4.44 10.07 1.49
C ARG A 134 3.17 10.85 1.20
N ASN A 135 2.26 10.95 2.17
CA ASN A 135 1.03 11.70 2.06
C ASN A 135 1.07 12.90 3.03
N PRO A 136 0.93 14.15 2.54
CA PRO A 136 0.99 15.33 3.41
C PRO A 136 -0.14 15.37 4.46
N GLN A 137 -1.24 14.65 4.24
CA GLN A 137 -2.37 14.52 5.16
C GLN A 137 -2.27 13.30 6.07
N SER A 138 -1.14 12.57 6.05
CA SER A 138 -1.00 11.36 6.85
C SER A 138 -0.94 11.67 8.35
N GLU A 139 -1.68 10.88 9.13
CA GLU A 139 -1.61 10.87 10.59
C GLU A 139 -1.05 9.52 11.07
N VAL A 140 -0.19 9.55 12.09
CA VAL A 140 0.28 8.34 12.77
C VAL A 140 -0.15 8.39 14.22
N VAL A 141 -0.85 7.36 14.67
CA VAL A 141 -1.35 7.22 16.04
C VAL A 141 -0.64 6.05 16.71
N LEU A 142 0.06 6.33 17.81
CA LEU A 142 0.70 5.31 18.65
C LEU A 142 -0.20 5.03 19.86
N TYR A 143 -0.78 3.83 19.93
CA TYR A 143 -1.61 3.42 21.04
C TYR A 143 -0.77 2.71 22.09
N ALA A 144 -0.72 3.26 23.29
CA ALA A 144 0.14 2.81 24.37
C ALA A 144 -0.46 3.15 25.74
N ASP A 145 -0.15 2.34 26.76
CA ASP A 145 -0.45 2.68 28.15
C ASP A 145 0.63 3.58 28.78
N SER A 146 1.85 3.52 28.25
CA SER A 146 3.01 4.23 28.80
C SER A 146 3.94 4.78 27.70
N PHE A 147 4.72 5.82 28.03
CA PHE A 147 5.74 6.34 27.11
C PHE A 147 7.06 5.61 27.33
N THR A 148 7.47 4.80 26.36
CA THR A 148 8.78 4.13 26.39
C THR A 148 9.89 5.05 25.89
N GLU A 149 11.14 4.73 26.25
CA GLU A 149 12.30 5.47 25.74
C GLU A 149 12.38 5.38 24.21
N SER A 150 12.03 4.22 23.64
CA SER A 150 11.98 4.02 22.19
C SER A 150 10.99 4.95 21.49
N MET A 151 9.79 5.11 22.05
CA MET A 151 8.77 6.03 21.53
C MET A 151 9.24 7.49 21.62
N ILE A 152 9.80 7.88 22.76
CA ILE A 152 10.29 9.24 22.99
C ILE A 152 11.37 9.61 21.99
N LYS A 153 12.35 8.71 21.76
CA LYS A 153 13.41 8.91 20.76
C LYS A 153 12.85 9.01 19.35
N ALA A 154 11.93 8.12 18.97
CA ALA A 154 11.30 8.12 17.65
C ALA A 154 10.52 9.42 17.39
N LEU A 155 9.68 9.84 18.35
CA LEU A 155 8.91 11.09 18.25
C LEU A 155 9.83 12.31 18.16
N ARG A 156 10.89 12.36 18.97
CA ARG A 156 11.87 13.47 18.93
C ARG A 156 12.50 13.62 17.54
N GLU A 157 12.92 12.50 16.96
CA GLU A 157 13.53 12.52 15.62
C GLU A 157 12.52 12.91 14.53
N THR A 158 11.29 12.40 14.61
CA THR A 158 10.20 12.78 13.70
C THR A 158 9.94 14.29 13.74
N TYR A 159 9.75 14.86 14.93
CA TYR A 159 9.48 16.30 15.07
C TYR A 159 10.69 17.16 14.69
N ARG A 160 11.91 16.72 15.00
CA ARG A 160 13.14 17.39 14.56
C ARG A 160 13.20 17.49 13.03
N ARG A 161 12.95 16.39 12.33
CA ARG A 161 12.93 16.35 10.85
C ARG A 161 11.81 17.23 10.29
N ARG A 162 10.60 17.12 10.83
CA ARG A 162 9.44 17.91 10.40
C ARG A 162 9.70 19.42 10.52
N ARG A 163 10.26 19.86 11.65
CA ARG A 163 10.61 21.28 11.86
C ARG A 163 11.60 21.79 10.82
N ILE A 164 12.64 21.01 10.49
CA ILE A 164 13.63 21.38 9.47
C ILE A 164 12.95 21.49 8.09
N GLN A 165 12.07 20.54 7.76
CA GLN A 165 11.31 20.54 6.51
C GLN A 165 10.35 21.74 6.41
N GLU A 166 9.61 22.05 7.48
CA GLU A 166 8.69 23.19 7.53
C GLU A 166 9.42 24.53 7.38
N LEU A 167 10.57 24.70 8.05
CA LEU A 167 11.40 25.89 7.92
C LEU A 167 11.96 26.04 6.50
N TYR A 168 12.45 24.95 5.91
CA TYR A 168 12.92 24.95 4.52
C TYR A 168 11.78 25.29 3.56
N ASN A 169 10.61 24.67 3.72
CA ASN A 169 9.45 24.91 2.87
C ASN A 169 8.99 26.37 2.96
N THR A 170 8.89 26.93 4.16
CA THR A 170 8.50 28.33 4.39
C THR A 170 9.50 29.28 3.73
N LYS A 171 10.80 29.04 3.93
CA LYS A 171 11.87 29.87 3.36
C LYS A 171 11.88 29.85 1.82
N ASN A 172 11.45 28.75 1.20
CA ASN A 172 11.47 28.55 -0.25
C ASN A 172 10.09 28.61 -0.91
N GLY A 173 9.02 28.95 -0.17
CA GLY A 173 7.65 29.01 -0.71
C GLY A 173 7.09 27.66 -1.19
N ILE A 174 7.57 26.53 -0.66
CA ILE A 174 7.17 25.19 -1.08
C ILE A 174 5.90 24.77 -0.32
N THR A 175 4.83 24.45 -1.06
CA THR A 175 3.64 23.82 -0.48
C THR A 175 3.73 22.29 -0.63
N PRO A 176 3.70 21.51 0.47
CA PRO A 176 3.72 20.05 0.40
C PRO A 176 2.55 19.52 -0.44
N LYS A 177 2.86 18.69 -1.42
CA LYS A 177 1.86 17.98 -2.25
C LYS A 177 2.18 16.50 -2.22
N SER A 178 1.15 15.67 -2.26
CA SER A 178 1.36 14.23 -2.43
C SER A 178 2.07 13.99 -3.77
N ALA A 179 3.10 13.17 -3.76
CA ALA A 179 3.65 12.67 -5.01
C ALA A 179 2.55 11.84 -5.69
N LEU A 180 2.00 12.35 -6.81
CA LEU A 180 1.11 11.56 -7.63
C LEU A 180 1.92 10.38 -8.16
N SER A 181 1.55 9.16 -7.77
CA SER A 181 2.16 7.99 -8.39
C SER A 181 1.75 7.99 -9.86
N ASN A 182 2.71 7.84 -10.77
CA ASN A 182 2.51 7.86 -12.23
C ASN A 182 1.75 6.61 -12.74
N VAL A 183 0.85 6.02 -11.96
CA VAL A 183 0.13 4.78 -12.30
C VAL A 183 -1.12 5.03 -13.16
N LYS A 184 -1.47 6.30 -13.42
CA LYS A 184 -2.47 6.67 -14.44
C LYS A 184 -2.15 6.17 -15.86
N SER A 185 -0.95 5.64 -16.11
CA SER A 185 -0.57 5.01 -17.37
C SER A 185 -0.89 3.52 -17.47
N LEU A 186 -1.39 2.86 -16.42
CA LEU A 186 -1.77 1.44 -16.45
C LEU A 186 -3.29 1.19 -16.52
N GLU A 187 -4.12 2.17 -16.18
CA GLU A 187 -5.58 2.05 -16.24
C GLU A 187 -6.12 2.29 -17.66
N THR A 188 -5.53 3.21 -18.42
CA THR A 188 -5.93 3.51 -19.81
C THR A 188 -5.66 2.38 -20.80
N VAL A 189 -4.91 1.34 -20.41
CA VAL A 189 -4.62 0.18 -21.26
C VAL A 189 -5.63 -0.96 -21.03
N LYS A 190 -6.41 -0.93 -19.94
CA LYS A 190 -7.31 -2.04 -19.58
C LYS A 190 -8.79 -1.79 -19.89
N ASP A 191 -9.24 -0.55 -19.94
CA ASP A 191 -10.66 -0.28 -20.24
C ASP A 191 -11.01 -0.48 -21.72
N ASP A 192 -10.03 -0.44 -22.63
CA ASP A 192 -10.22 -0.83 -24.05
C ASP A 192 -10.22 -2.35 -24.27
N LEU A 193 -9.98 -3.13 -23.22
CA LEU A 193 -9.94 -4.59 -23.26
C LEU A 193 -10.94 -5.15 -22.27
N SER A 194 -12.21 -5.11 -22.64
CA SER A 194 -13.21 -6.11 -22.24
C SER A 194 -12.73 -7.50 -22.68
N LEU A 195 -11.76 -8.04 -21.96
CA LEU A 195 -11.28 -9.40 -22.07
C LEU A 195 -11.66 -10.10 -20.77
N ASP A 196 -12.79 -10.79 -20.82
CA ASP A 196 -13.11 -11.91 -19.95
C ASP A 196 -11.83 -12.72 -19.69
N GLN A 197 -11.38 -12.69 -18.43
CA GLN A 197 -10.29 -13.51 -17.94
C GLN A 197 -10.77 -14.96 -17.85
N SER A 198 -10.73 -15.65 -18.98
CA SER A 198 -10.62 -17.10 -19.02
C SER A 198 -9.23 -17.44 -19.61
N PHE A 199 -8.19 -17.40 -18.78
CA PHE A 199 -6.88 -17.95 -19.15
C PHE A 199 -6.90 -19.47 -18.93
N GLY A 200 -7.46 -20.15 -19.91
CA GLY A 200 -7.40 -21.60 -20.07
C GLY A 200 -7.65 -21.91 -21.54
N SER A 201 -6.57 -22.16 -22.29
CA SER A 201 -6.55 -22.53 -23.71
C SER A 201 -7.10 -21.49 -24.69
N ILE A 202 -6.21 -20.92 -25.52
CA ILE A 202 -6.62 -20.18 -26.72
C ILE A 202 -7.13 -21.21 -27.72
N THR A 203 -8.45 -21.40 -27.80
CA THR A 203 -9.06 -22.23 -28.84
C THR A 203 -8.97 -21.53 -30.21
N LYS A 204 -8.93 -22.33 -31.29
CA LYS A 204 -8.84 -21.90 -32.71
C LYS A 204 -9.86 -20.81 -33.12
N GLY A 205 -10.89 -20.56 -32.32
CA GLY A 205 -11.88 -19.49 -32.52
C GLY A 205 -11.36 -18.07 -32.23
N LYS A 206 -10.44 -17.87 -31.27
CA LYS A 206 -9.88 -16.54 -30.96
C LYS A 206 -8.97 -16.01 -32.08
N VAL A 207 -8.24 -16.90 -32.75
CA VAL A 207 -7.40 -16.57 -33.93
C VAL A 207 -8.24 -16.00 -35.09
N LYS A 208 -9.47 -16.49 -35.31
CA LYS A 208 -10.37 -15.97 -36.35
C LYS A 208 -10.81 -14.52 -36.10
N LYS A 209 -10.87 -14.06 -34.85
CA LYS A 209 -11.18 -12.65 -34.52
C LYS A 209 -9.98 -11.73 -34.75
N LEU A 210 -8.75 -12.18 -34.47
CA LEU A 210 -7.53 -11.40 -34.73
C LEU A 210 -7.25 -11.19 -36.23
N LYS A 211 -7.69 -12.09 -37.12
CA LYS A 211 -7.61 -11.88 -38.57
C LYS A 211 -8.48 -10.73 -39.10
N LYS A 212 -9.40 -10.17 -38.32
CA LYS A 212 -10.21 -8.98 -38.68
C LYS A 212 -9.66 -7.66 -38.13
N ALA A 213 -8.55 -7.69 -37.38
CA ALA A 213 -7.90 -6.49 -36.87
C ALA A 213 -7.34 -5.61 -37.99
N THR A 214 -7.38 -4.29 -37.80
CA THR A 214 -6.82 -3.32 -38.75
C THR A 214 -5.30 -3.45 -38.83
N LYS A 215 -4.69 -2.99 -39.92
CA LYS A 215 -3.23 -3.09 -40.15
C LYS A 215 -2.42 -2.45 -39.00
N ALA A 216 -2.92 -1.33 -38.45
CA ALA A 216 -2.31 -0.64 -37.32
C ALA A 216 -2.35 -1.45 -36.01
N GLU A 217 -3.46 -2.13 -35.72
CA GLU A 217 -3.59 -2.99 -34.53
C GLU A 217 -2.64 -4.19 -34.60
N ARG A 218 -2.47 -4.80 -35.79
CA ARG A 218 -1.52 -5.90 -35.97
C ARG A 218 -0.07 -5.47 -35.73
N GLU A 219 0.31 -4.27 -36.18
CA GLU A 219 1.66 -3.75 -35.95
C GLU A 219 1.94 -3.51 -34.46
N ILE A 220 0.96 -3.02 -33.70
CA ILE A 220 1.08 -2.82 -32.25
C ILE A 220 1.24 -4.17 -31.54
N ILE A 221 0.40 -5.15 -31.87
CA ILE A 221 0.45 -6.50 -31.27
C ILE A 221 1.78 -7.20 -31.60
N LEU A 222 2.26 -7.08 -32.85
CA LEU A 222 3.55 -7.65 -33.25
C LEU A 222 4.72 -6.99 -32.52
N LYS A 223 4.66 -5.68 -32.26
CA LYS A 223 5.68 -4.96 -31.51
C LYS A 223 5.73 -5.43 -30.06
N ASP A 224 4.58 -5.62 -29.44
CA ASP A 224 4.49 -6.12 -28.05
C ASP A 224 4.98 -7.57 -27.93
N LEU A 225 4.55 -8.46 -28.83
CA LEU A 225 5.03 -9.86 -28.85
C LEU A 225 6.54 -9.98 -29.08
N LYS A 226 7.14 -9.09 -29.88
CA LYS A 226 8.60 -9.04 -30.06
C LYS A 226 9.34 -8.63 -28.79
N ILE A 227 8.79 -7.72 -27.99
CA ILE A 227 9.35 -7.34 -26.69
C ILE A 227 9.26 -8.52 -25.72
N GLN A 228 8.09 -9.16 -25.64
CA GLN A 228 7.90 -10.34 -24.79
C GLN A 228 8.81 -11.52 -25.18
N LEU A 229 9.09 -11.69 -26.48
CA LEU A 229 10.04 -12.70 -26.97
C LEU A 229 11.47 -12.40 -26.51
N ASP A 230 11.92 -11.15 -26.62
CA ASP A 230 13.27 -10.73 -26.20
C ASP A 230 13.44 -10.89 -24.68
N ASP A 231 12.42 -10.56 -23.90
CA ASP A 231 12.41 -10.76 -22.45
C ASP A 231 12.43 -12.25 -22.07
N ALA A 232 11.69 -13.10 -22.78
CA ALA A 232 11.72 -14.55 -22.57
C ALA A 232 13.08 -15.17 -22.90
N ILE A 233 13.77 -14.67 -23.94
CA ILE A 233 15.13 -15.08 -24.29
C ILE A 233 16.14 -14.65 -23.21
N LYS A 234 16.05 -13.40 -22.73
CA LYS A 234 16.90 -12.89 -21.64
C LYS A 234 16.70 -13.66 -20.34
N ALA A 235 15.46 -14.06 -20.06
CA ALA A 235 15.09 -14.86 -18.90
C ALA A 235 15.39 -16.37 -19.05
N ARG A 236 15.89 -16.82 -20.23
CA ARG A 236 16.13 -18.23 -20.58
C ARG A 236 14.88 -19.13 -20.52
N GLU A 237 13.70 -18.56 -20.75
CA GLU A 237 12.40 -19.26 -20.79
C GLU A 237 12.11 -19.77 -22.22
N PHE A 238 12.85 -20.78 -22.69
CA PHE A 238 12.84 -21.22 -24.09
C PHE A 238 11.49 -21.76 -24.60
N GLU A 239 10.71 -22.46 -23.76
CA GLU A 239 9.39 -22.97 -24.15
C GLU A 239 8.40 -21.84 -24.42
N LYS A 240 8.45 -20.79 -23.58
CA LYS A 240 7.61 -19.60 -23.72
C LYS A 240 8.04 -18.77 -24.93
N ALA A 241 9.35 -18.64 -25.16
CA ALA A 241 9.88 -18.01 -26.36
C ALA A 241 9.41 -18.73 -27.64
N ALA A 242 9.35 -20.07 -27.65
CA ALA A 242 8.84 -20.84 -28.78
C ALA A 242 7.34 -20.57 -29.04
N LEU A 243 6.52 -20.53 -27.99
CA LEU A 243 5.09 -20.23 -28.09
C LEU A 243 4.84 -18.81 -28.64
N ILE A 244 5.55 -17.81 -28.13
CA ILE A 244 5.42 -16.41 -28.58
C ILE A 244 5.89 -16.29 -30.03
N ARG A 245 6.96 -16.98 -30.42
CA ARG A 245 7.44 -17.00 -31.81
C ARG A 245 6.40 -17.58 -32.76
N ASP A 246 5.74 -18.66 -32.38
CA ASP A 246 4.74 -19.31 -33.21
C ASP A 246 3.46 -18.45 -33.32
N GLN A 247 3.11 -17.69 -32.27
CA GLN A 247 2.05 -16.67 -32.31
C GLN A 247 2.40 -15.49 -33.22
N ILE A 248 3.66 -15.02 -33.22
CA ILE A 248 4.12 -13.98 -34.13
C ILE A 248 3.95 -14.42 -35.58
N LYS A 249 4.35 -15.66 -35.92
CA LYS A 249 4.18 -16.22 -37.28
C LYS A 249 2.73 -16.29 -37.73
N GLU A 250 1.85 -16.73 -36.84
CA GLU A 250 0.41 -16.85 -37.13
C GLU A 250 -0.24 -15.48 -37.40
N ILE A 251 0.28 -14.40 -36.77
CA ILE A 251 -0.20 -13.02 -36.95
C ILE A 251 0.47 -12.34 -38.14
N SER A 252 1.76 -12.59 -38.39
CA SER A 252 2.51 -12.03 -39.53
C SER A 252 2.14 -12.67 -40.86
N GLY A 253 1.58 -13.88 -40.84
CA GLY A 253 1.15 -14.61 -42.04
C GLY A 253 2.28 -15.30 -42.80
N GLU A 254 3.36 -15.66 -42.10
CA GLU A 254 4.47 -16.49 -42.61
C GLU A 254 4.37 -17.94 -42.15
#